data_AF-A0A7G2IHV9-F1
#
_entry.id   AF-A0A7G2IHV9-F1
#
_cell.length_a   1.000
_cell.length_b   1.000
_cell.length_c   1.000
_cell.angle_alpha   90.00
_cell.angle_beta   90.00
_cell.angle_gamma   90.00
#
_symmetry.space_group_name_H-M   'P 1'
#
loop_
_entity.id
_entity.type
_entity.pdbx_description
1 polymer ?
#
loop_
_entity_poly.entity_id
_entity_poly.type
_entity_poly.pdbx_seq_one_letter_code
_entity_poly.pdbx_strand_id
1 'polypeptide(L)'
;MQLAMQSRLKLFWRPKAIVLKEGQAVPMEKVEVSRTASGITIKNDTPYHVTVGYIGIDGKTLLPGADGFMVNPFEQATSEIKNLPAKFQIGYIGDYGGLNMFSVSCTSVQPVCHSEPAQKGK
;
A
#
# COMPACT_ATOMS: atom_id res chain seq x y z
N MET A 1 24.68 12.91 -29.79
CA MET A 1 23.96 12.11 -28.77
C MET A 1 22.47 12.24 -29.01
N GLN A 2 21.73 11.13 -28.96
CA GLN A 2 20.26 11.13 -29.01
C GLN A 2 19.76 10.47 -27.73
N LEU A 3 18.75 11.09 -27.10
CA LEU A 3 18.07 10.57 -25.92
C LEU A 3 16.65 10.18 -26.32
N ALA A 4 16.20 9.01 -25.89
CA ALA A 4 14.83 8.55 -26.05
C ALA A 4 14.29 8.15 -24.66
N MET A 5 13.08 8.62 -24.34
CA MET A 5 12.40 8.31 -23.08
C MET A 5 11.32 7.25 -23.34
N GLN A 6 11.30 6.20 -22.53
CA GLN A 6 10.22 5.20 -22.55
C GLN A 6 9.45 5.24 -21.22
N SER A 7 8.16 5.55 -21.29
CA SER A 7 7.26 5.47 -20.14
C SER A 7 6.55 4.11 -20.12
N ARG A 8 6.42 3.53 -18.92
CA ARG A 8 5.60 2.34 -18.67
C ARG A 8 4.60 2.67 -17.57
N LEU A 9 3.32 2.56 -17.89
CA LEU A 9 2.21 2.87 -16.99
C LEU A 9 1.33 1.63 -16.83
N LYS A 10 0.71 1.48 -15.65
CA LYS A 10 -0.27 0.41 -15.42
C LYS A 10 -1.61 0.82 -16.01
N LEU A 11 -2.24 -0.08 -16.77
CA LEU A 11 -3.60 0.10 -17.29
C LEU A 11 -4.54 -0.86 -16.57
N PHE A 12 -5.49 -0.31 -15.82
CA PHE A 12 -6.49 -1.10 -15.09
C PHE A 12 -7.84 -1.01 -15.77
N TRP A 13 -8.35 -2.15 -16.23
CA TRP A 13 -9.73 -2.24 -16.69
C TRP A 13 -10.67 -2.43 -15.50
N ARG A 14 -11.74 -1.62 -15.41
CA ARG A 14 -12.71 -1.64 -14.32
C ARG A 14 -14.12 -1.91 -14.85
N PRO A 15 -14.71 -3.09 -14.58
CA PRO A 15 -16.09 -3.39 -14.97
C PRO A 15 -17.10 -2.44 -14.32
N LYS A 16 -18.23 -2.22 -15.00
CA LYS A 16 -19.31 -1.31 -14.56
C LYS A 16 -19.80 -1.56 -13.12
N ALA A 17 -19.80 -2.82 -12.67
CA ALA A 17 -20.29 -3.21 -11.35
C ALA A 17 -19.42 -2.69 -10.19
N ILE A 18 -18.16 -2.32 -10.44
CA ILE A 18 -17.20 -1.87 -9.42
C ILE A 18 -16.63 -0.48 -9.74
N VAL A 19 -17.36 0.33 -10.49
CA VAL A 19 -16.95 1.71 -10.76
C VAL A 19 -17.09 2.54 -9.49
N LEU A 20 -15.99 3.16 -9.07
CA LEU A 20 -15.99 4.16 -8.00
C LEU A 20 -16.59 5.46 -8.53
N LYS A 21 -17.32 6.17 -7.67
CA LYS A 21 -17.76 7.54 -7.99
C LYS A 21 -16.55 8.45 -8.11
N GLU A 22 -16.68 9.53 -8.86
CA GLU A 22 -15.60 10.51 -8.99
C GLU A 22 -15.18 11.05 -7.61
N GLY A 23 -13.88 11.07 -7.35
CA GLY A 23 -13.32 11.44 -6.04
C GLY A 23 -13.47 10.39 -4.93
N GLN A 24 -14.14 9.26 -5.17
CA GLN A 24 -14.23 8.18 -4.18
C GLN A 24 -12.94 7.35 -4.18
N ALA A 25 -12.30 7.25 -3.00
CA ALA A 25 -11.15 6.38 -2.81
C ALA A 25 -11.56 4.90 -2.79
N VAL A 26 -10.61 4.03 -3.17
CA VAL A 26 -10.74 2.57 -2.97
C VAL A 26 -10.99 2.30 -1.47
N PRO A 27 -11.94 1.43 -1.11
CA PRO A 27 -12.24 1.11 0.28
C PRO A 27 -11.10 0.29 0.92
N MET A 28 -10.10 0.99 1.46
CA MET A 28 -8.91 0.39 2.08
C MET A 28 -9.20 -0.38 3.38
N GLU A 29 -10.42 -0.27 3.93
CA GLU A 29 -10.87 -1.04 5.09
C GLU A 29 -10.84 -2.55 4.86
N LYS A 30 -10.90 -3.00 3.60
CA LYS A 30 -10.80 -4.42 3.21
C LYS A 30 -9.39 -4.84 2.79
N VAL A 31 -8.39 -4.00 3.07
CA VAL A 31 -6.98 -4.31 2.85
C VAL A 31 -6.36 -4.53 4.23
N GLU A 32 -6.05 -5.78 4.52
CA GLU A 32 -5.49 -6.17 5.81
C GLU A 32 -3.97 -6.20 5.74
N VAL A 33 -3.32 -5.60 6.73
CA VAL A 33 -1.87 -5.65 6.89
C VAL A 33 -1.56 -6.60 8.04
N SER A 34 -0.73 -7.59 7.79
CA SER A 34 -0.26 -8.52 8.80
C SER A 34 1.26 -8.51 8.90
N ARG A 35 1.79 -8.62 10.12
CA ARG A 35 3.22 -8.71 10.35
C ARG A 35 3.69 -10.16 10.30
N THR A 36 4.82 -10.39 9.63
CA THR A 36 5.48 -11.70 9.59
C THR A 36 6.83 -11.62 10.33
N ALA A 37 7.52 -12.76 10.45
CA ALA A 37 8.84 -12.79 11.08
C ALA A 37 9.89 -11.93 10.36
N SER A 38 9.77 -11.79 9.03
CA SER A 38 10.74 -11.11 8.17
C SER A 38 10.21 -9.85 7.47
N GLY A 39 8.95 -9.45 7.72
CA GLY A 39 8.38 -8.26 7.07
C GLY A 39 6.86 -8.13 7.25
N ILE A 40 6.16 -7.87 6.16
CA ILE A 40 4.70 -7.71 6.14
C ILE A 40 4.05 -8.55 5.04
N THR A 41 2.80 -8.94 5.28
CA THR A 41 1.89 -9.47 4.27
C THR A 41 0.70 -8.53 4.16
N ILE A 42 0.34 -8.17 2.94
CA ILE A 42 -0.85 -7.38 2.65
C ILE A 42 -1.83 -8.30 1.93
N LYS A 43 -3.03 -8.44 2.50
CA LYS A 43 -4.15 -9.19 1.93
C LYS A 43 -5.17 -8.20 1.40
N ASN A 44 -5.50 -8.34 0.13
CA ASN A 44 -6.39 -7.44 -0.58
C ASN A 44 -7.74 -8.14 -0.86
N ASP A 45 -8.73 -7.94 0.02
CA ASP A 45 -10.07 -8.48 -0.19
C ASP A 45 -10.96 -7.56 -1.06
N THR A 46 -10.36 -6.59 -1.74
CA THR A 46 -11.07 -5.68 -2.66
C THR A 46 -11.03 -6.20 -4.10
N PRO A 47 -11.99 -5.81 -4.95
CA PRO A 47 -11.95 -6.09 -6.39
C PRO A 47 -10.97 -5.15 -7.16
N TYR A 48 -10.11 -4.40 -6.48
CA TYR A 48 -9.20 -3.43 -7.07
C TYR A 48 -7.75 -3.88 -6.92
N HIS A 49 -6.89 -3.50 -7.85
CA HIS A 49 -5.45 -3.69 -7.67
C HIS A 49 -4.93 -2.64 -6.69
N VAL A 50 -4.22 -3.08 -5.65
CA VAL A 50 -3.67 -2.18 -4.62
C VAL A 50 -2.18 -2.06 -4.85
N THR A 51 -1.68 -0.84 -5.06
CA THR A 51 -0.24 -0.60 -5.21
C THR A 51 0.30 0.06 -3.96
N VAL A 52 1.28 -0.59 -3.33
CA VAL A 52 2.08 -0.01 -2.25
C VAL A 52 3.24 0.73 -2.87
N GLY A 53 3.29 2.04 -2.63
CA GLY A 53 4.38 2.90 -3.10
C GLY A 53 5.34 3.32 -1.99
N TYR A 54 4.96 3.11 -0.73
CA TYR A 54 5.77 3.55 0.40
C TYR A 54 5.59 2.63 1.62
N ILE A 55 6.70 2.32 2.28
CA ILE A 55 6.72 1.75 3.62
C ILE A 55 7.86 2.42 4.40
N GLY A 56 7.52 3.09 5.49
CA GLY A 56 8.52 3.82 6.27
C GLY A 56 7.99 4.38 7.57
N ILE A 57 8.69 5.33 8.20
CA ILE A 57 8.33 5.86 9.53
C ILE A 57 8.06 7.36 9.57
N ASP A 58 8.59 8.13 8.61
CA ASP A 58 8.60 9.59 8.60
C ASP A 58 7.71 10.21 7.50
N GLY A 59 7.14 9.36 6.66
CA GLY A 59 6.33 9.73 5.49
C GLY A 59 7.15 10.21 4.28
N LYS A 60 8.48 10.08 4.32
CA LYS A 60 9.39 10.65 3.31
C LYS A 60 10.41 9.63 2.82
N THR A 61 10.93 8.81 3.72
CA THR A 61 12.04 7.89 3.46
C THR A 61 11.54 6.46 3.54
N LEU A 62 11.77 5.68 2.48
CA LEU A 62 11.53 4.25 2.50
C LEU A 62 12.43 3.58 3.54
N LEU A 63 11.88 2.60 4.26
CA LEU A 63 12.70 1.71 5.08
C LEU A 63 13.70 0.94 4.19
N PRO A 64 14.92 0.64 4.68
CA PRO A 64 15.89 -0.12 3.92
C PRO A 64 15.33 -1.49 3.48
N GLY A 65 15.40 -1.78 2.18
CA GLY A 65 14.87 -3.01 1.58
C GLY A 65 13.35 -3.00 1.36
N ALA A 66 12.66 -1.91 1.66
CA ALA A 66 11.27 -1.74 1.25
C ALA A 66 11.20 -1.28 -0.20
N ASP A 67 10.49 -2.05 -1.03
CA ASP A 67 10.23 -1.74 -2.43
C ASP A 67 8.72 -1.57 -2.68
N GLY A 68 8.39 -0.90 -3.78
CA GLY A 68 7.01 -0.80 -4.24
C GLY A 68 6.53 -2.10 -4.88
N PHE A 69 5.34 -2.56 -4.51
CA PHE A 69 4.73 -3.75 -5.08
C PHE A 69 3.22 -3.58 -5.27
N MET A 70 2.61 -4.54 -5.96
CA MET A 70 1.17 -4.53 -6.24
C MET A 70 0.55 -5.83 -5.74
N VAL A 71 -0.62 -5.71 -5.13
CA VAL A 71 -1.45 -6.84 -4.70
C VAL A 71 -2.65 -6.90 -5.63
N ASN A 72 -2.85 -8.06 -6.26
CA ASN A 72 -4.00 -8.28 -7.12
C ASN A 72 -5.31 -8.35 -6.32
N PRO A 73 -6.47 -8.17 -6.96
CA PRO A 73 -7.76 -8.38 -6.32
C PRO A 73 -7.89 -9.77 -5.70
N PHE A 74 -8.36 -9.84 -4.46
CA PHE A 74 -8.59 -11.10 -3.72
C PHE A 74 -7.34 -11.97 -3.50
N GLU A 75 -6.15 -11.37 -3.60
CA GLU A 75 -4.88 -12.03 -3.35
C GLU A 75 -4.11 -11.38 -2.19
N GLN A 76 -2.99 -11.97 -1.84
CA GLN A 76 -2.05 -11.44 -0.86
C GLN A 76 -0.64 -11.38 -1.44
N ALA A 77 0.14 -10.41 -0.99
CA ALA A 77 1.56 -10.32 -1.30
C ALA A 77 2.36 -10.07 -0.03
N THR A 78 3.56 -10.64 0.02
CA THR A 78 4.49 -10.47 1.13
C THR A 78 5.70 -9.65 0.68
N SER A 79 6.10 -8.70 1.52
CA SER A 79 7.34 -7.94 1.34
C SER A 79 8.24 -8.18 2.53
N GLU A 80 9.46 -8.61 2.26
CA GLU A 80 10.48 -8.76 3.30
C GLU A 80 11.04 -7.38 3.67
N ILE A 81 11.00 -7.04 4.95
CA ILE A 81 11.48 -5.76 5.48
C ILE A 81 12.18 -6.05 6.79
N LYS A 82 13.51 -5.97 6.77
CA LYS A 82 14.33 -6.17 7.97
C LYS A 82 14.09 -5.03 8.95
N ASN A 83 14.11 -5.35 10.24
CA ASN A 83 14.02 -4.37 11.33
C ASN A 83 12.77 -3.48 11.30
N LEU A 84 11.63 -4.00 10.84
CA LEU A 84 10.36 -3.27 10.82
C LEU A 84 9.96 -2.86 12.26
N PRO A 85 9.75 -1.56 12.56
CA PRO A 85 9.29 -1.13 13.89
C PRO A 85 7.84 -1.55 14.16
N ALA A 86 7.40 -1.51 15.43
CA ALA A 86 6.02 -1.87 15.81
C ALA A 86 4.97 -0.89 15.25
N LYS A 87 5.36 0.37 15.06
CA LYS A 87 4.58 1.42 14.40
C LYS A 87 5.34 1.89 13.17
N PHE A 88 4.66 1.92 12.04
CA PHE A 88 5.19 2.38 10.77
C PHE A 88 4.05 2.95 9.93
N GLN A 89 4.36 3.39 8.71
CA GLN A 89 3.41 3.94 7.77
C GLN A 89 3.50 3.20 6.44
N ILE A 90 2.35 2.99 5.80
CA ILE A 90 2.21 2.47 4.45
C ILE A 90 1.55 3.54 3.57
N GLY A 91 2.10 3.77 2.39
CA GLY A 91 1.52 4.65 1.38
C GLY A 91 1.00 3.85 0.19
N TYR A 92 -0.30 3.97 -0.06
CA TYR A 92 -0.95 3.38 -1.23
C TYR A 92 -1.08 4.40 -2.36
N ILE A 93 -0.78 4.00 -3.58
CA ILE A 93 -0.93 4.86 -4.75
C ILE A 93 -2.39 4.80 -5.21
N GLY A 94 -3.09 5.94 -5.17
CA GLY A 94 -4.47 6.07 -5.64
C GLY A 94 -4.60 6.24 -7.15
N ASP A 95 -5.84 6.25 -7.65
CA ASP A 95 -6.17 6.34 -9.08
C ASP A 95 -5.61 7.60 -9.78
N TYR A 96 -5.40 8.68 -9.03
CA TYR A 96 -4.79 9.93 -9.51
C TYR A 96 -3.26 9.98 -9.35
N GLY A 97 -2.62 8.88 -8.98
CA GLY A 97 -1.17 8.77 -8.78
C GLY A 97 -0.64 9.33 -7.44
N GLY A 98 -1.50 9.86 -6.59
CA GLY A 98 -1.13 10.36 -5.26
C GLY A 98 -0.89 9.25 -4.24
N LEU A 99 0.02 9.48 -3.29
CA LEU A 99 0.27 8.60 -2.14
C LEU A 99 -0.71 8.90 -1.00
N ASN A 100 -1.57 7.93 -0.67
CA ASN A 100 -2.45 7.95 0.49
C ASN A 100 -1.76 7.22 1.64
N MET A 101 -1.42 7.97 2.68
CA MET A 101 -0.64 7.48 3.81
C MET A 101 -1.53 6.91 4.91
N PHE A 102 -1.13 5.76 5.45
CA PHE A 102 -1.79 5.06 6.56
C PHE A 102 -0.78 4.77 7.65
N SER A 103 -1.12 5.11 8.88
CA SER A 103 -0.38 4.69 10.07
C SER A 103 -0.78 3.26 10.42
N VAL A 104 0.22 2.39 10.58
CA VAL A 104 0.04 0.98 10.90
C VAL A 104 0.71 0.69 12.25
N SER A 105 -0.04 0.09 13.15
CA SER A 105 0.45 -0.39 14.44
C SER A 105 0.13 -1.87 14.62
N CYS A 106 1.16 -2.68 14.83
CA CYS A 106 1.02 -4.10 15.12
C CYS A 106 1.24 -4.33 16.62
N THR A 107 0.36 -5.08 17.27
CA THR A 107 0.56 -5.51 18.66
C THR A 107 1.21 -6.89 18.68
N SER A 108 1.91 -7.25 19.76
CA SER A 108 2.54 -8.57 19.89
C SER A 108 1.54 -9.73 20.01
N VAL A 109 0.24 -9.42 20.18
CA VAL A 109 -0.81 -10.41 20.50
C VAL A 109 -1.59 -10.84 19.25
N GLN A 110 -1.64 -10.02 18.20
CA GLN A 110 -2.34 -10.33 16.96
C GLN A 110 -1.43 -10.11 15.74
N PRO A 111 -1.39 -11.05 14.78
CA PRO A 111 -0.59 -10.90 13.56
C PRO A 111 -1.15 -9.81 12.64
N VAL A 112 -2.47 -9.57 12.70
CA VAL A 112 -3.14 -8.50 11.95
C VAL A 112 -2.90 -7.17 12.66
N CYS A 113 -2.42 -6.19 11.90
CA CYS A 113 -2.10 -4.86 12.38
C CYS A 113 -3.32 -3.94 12.24
N HIS A 114 -3.44 -2.99 13.16
CA HIS A 114 -4.40 -1.91 13.03
C HIS A 114 -3.85 -0.84 12.07
N SER A 115 -4.63 -0.46 11.07
CA SER A 115 -4.27 0.57 10.09
C SER A 115 -5.31 1.68 10.03
N GLU A 116 -4.87 2.92 10.13
CA GLU A 116 -5.72 4.11 10.05
C GLU A 116 -5.10 5.16 9.11
N PRO A 117 -5.89 6.04 8.46
CA PRO A 117 -5.34 7.11 7.65
C PRO A 117 -4.36 7.97 8.48
N ALA A 118 -3.15 8.18 7.97
CA ALA A 118 -2.18 9.02 8.64
C ALA A 118 -2.70 10.46 8.68
N GLN A 119 -2.72 11.07 9.87
CA GLN A 119 -3.11 12.47 9.98
C GLN A 119 -2.12 13.32 9.18
N LYS A 120 -2.64 14.14 8.26
CA LYS A 120 -1.83 15.17 7.60
C LYS A 120 -1.26 16.06 8.69
N GLY A 121 0.07 16.04 8.84
CA GLY A 121 0.77 16.97 9.71
C GLY A 121 0.33 18.39 9.39
N LYS A 122 0.00 19.15 10.44
CA LYS A 122 -0.24 20.59 10.34
C LYS A 122 0.99 21.31 9.82
#